data_AF-A0A9P7HW40-F1
#
_entry.id   AF-A0A9P7HW40-F1
#
_cell.length_a   1.000
_cell.length_b   1.000
_cell.length_c   1.000
_cell.angle_alpha   90.00
_cell.angle_beta   90.00
_cell.angle_gamma   90.00
#
_symmetry.space_group_name_H-M   'P 1'
#
loop_
_entity.id
_entity.type
_entity.pdbx_description
1 polymer ?
#
loop_
_entity_poly.entity_id
_entity_poly.type
_entity_poly.pdbx_seq_one_letter_code
_entity_poly.pdbx_strand_id
1 'polypeptide(L)'
;MQLINLYALTVFATTALAADCFGNGNKDIEKFITAYWDARERMCSNSGCTYQEACTTSGSFTVKGLGVDTILNVEMKRKNTGGKKGFKDCWDATEDIINQCPKGGSKQLSGSWEANGQLYQVNGYFSFN
;
A
#
# COMPACT_ATOMS: atom_id res chain seq x y z
N MET A 1 -36.72 -27.69 -33.34
CA MET A 1 -36.40 -27.36 -31.94
C MET A 1 -34.90 -27.07 -31.87
N GLN A 2 -34.52 -25.80 -31.75
CA GLN A 2 -33.12 -25.40 -31.62
C GLN A 2 -32.77 -25.38 -30.12
N LEU A 3 -31.86 -26.25 -29.71
CA LEU A 3 -31.27 -26.26 -28.37
C LEU A 3 -30.21 -25.15 -28.33
N ILE A 4 -30.54 -24.04 -27.69
CA ILE A 4 -29.58 -22.98 -27.40
C ILE A 4 -28.71 -23.49 -26.25
N ASN A 5 -27.48 -23.90 -26.56
CA ASN A 5 -26.46 -24.21 -25.56
C ASN A 5 -26.10 -22.91 -24.83
N LEU A 6 -26.69 -22.69 -23.65
CA LEU A 6 -26.21 -21.70 -22.69
C LEU A 6 -24.90 -22.22 -22.09
N TYR A 7 -23.78 -21.91 -22.74
CA TYR A 7 -22.50 -21.90 -22.06
C TYR A 7 -22.54 -20.81 -21.00
N ALA A 8 -22.70 -21.22 -19.75
CA ALA A 8 -22.51 -20.34 -18.60
C ALA A 8 -21.05 -19.85 -18.62
N LEU A 9 -20.86 -18.61 -19.05
CA LEU A 9 -19.65 -17.84 -18.75
C LEU A 9 -19.57 -17.71 -17.23
N THR A 10 -18.88 -18.64 -16.58
CA THR A 10 -18.33 -18.41 -15.25
C THR A 10 -17.26 -17.34 -15.42
N VAL A 11 -17.68 -16.09 -15.36
CA VAL A 11 -16.79 -14.97 -15.12
C VAL A 11 -16.20 -15.24 -13.74
N PHE A 12 -14.99 -15.81 -13.71
CA PHE A 12 -14.13 -15.69 -12.56
C PHE A 12 -13.90 -14.19 -12.42
N ALA A 13 -14.76 -13.53 -11.65
CA ALA A 13 -14.41 -12.28 -11.02
C ALA A 13 -13.21 -12.64 -10.15
N THR A 14 -12.01 -12.51 -10.70
CA THR A 14 -10.84 -12.22 -9.89
C THR A 14 -11.26 -10.96 -9.15
N THR A 15 -11.78 -11.12 -7.95
CA THR A 15 -11.97 -10.01 -7.03
C THR A 15 -10.60 -9.34 -7.04
N ALA A 16 -10.49 -8.17 -7.69
CA ALA A 16 -9.39 -7.29 -7.41
C ALA A 16 -9.41 -7.21 -5.89
N LEU A 17 -8.40 -7.82 -5.26
CA LEU A 17 -8.24 -7.71 -3.82
C LEU A 17 -8.31 -6.19 -3.60
N ALA A 18 -9.19 -5.72 -2.73
CA ALA A 18 -9.10 -4.32 -2.35
C ALA A 18 -8.00 -4.26 -1.29
N ALA A 19 -7.22 -3.18 -1.27
CA ALA A 19 -6.40 -2.93 -0.11
C ALA A 19 -7.33 -2.81 1.10
N ASP A 20 -6.99 -3.51 2.18
CA ASP A 20 -7.68 -3.33 3.44
C ASP A 20 -7.21 -1.99 4.01
N CYS A 21 -7.99 -0.94 3.78
CA CYS A 21 -7.69 0.41 4.21
C CYS A 21 -8.26 0.67 5.61
N PHE A 22 -7.41 1.15 6.53
CA PHE A 22 -7.77 1.34 7.93
C PHE A 22 -7.07 2.56 8.55
N GLY A 23 -7.41 2.85 9.80
CA GLY A 23 -6.93 4.03 10.52
C GLY A 23 -7.66 5.31 10.15
N ASN A 24 -7.15 6.43 10.65
CA ASN A 24 -7.73 7.75 10.42
C ASN A 24 -7.48 8.20 8.97
N GLY A 25 -8.44 8.92 8.40
CA GLY A 25 -8.29 9.57 7.10
C GLY A 25 -7.82 11.01 7.24
N ASN A 26 -7.10 11.53 6.24
CA ASN A 26 -6.71 12.93 6.17
C ASN A 26 -6.97 13.50 4.77
N LYS A 27 -7.75 14.57 4.68
CA LYS A 27 -8.14 15.19 3.39
C LYS A 27 -6.97 15.84 2.65
N ASP A 28 -5.94 16.27 3.36
CA ASP A 28 -4.74 16.91 2.83
C ASP A 28 -3.61 15.93 2.52
N ILE A 29 -3.85 14.62 2.64
CA ILE A 29 -2.82 13.58 2.49
C ILE A 29 -2.09 13.61 1.14
N GLU A 30 -2.72 14.13 0.09
CA GLU A 30 -2.09 14.28 -1.23
C GLU A 30 -0.84 15.16 -1.18
N LYS A 31 -0.81 16.18 -0.32
CA LYS A 31 0.36 17.06 -0.12
C LYS A 31 1.57 16.32 0.45
N PHE A 32 1.33 15.18 1.08
CA PHE A 32 2.33 14.37 1.79
C PHE A 32 2.58 13.01 1.12
N ILE A 33 1.96 12.75 -0.03
CA ILE A 33 1.95 11.41 -0.65
C ILE A 33 3.36 10.90 -1.00
N THR A 34 4.30 11.82 -1.22
CA THR A 34 5.72 11.53 -1.43
C THR A 34 6.32 10.64 -0.35
N ALA A 35 5.90 10.77 0.91
CA ALA A 35 6.40 9.91 1.99
C ALA A 35 6.07 8.43 1.77
N TYR A 36 4.91 8.13 1.17
CA TYR A 36 4.51 6.76 0.84
C TYR A 36 5.33 6.19 -0.30
N TRP A 37 5.54 6.99 -1.35
CA TRP A 37 6.36 6.57 -2.49
C TRP A 37 7.82 6.37 -2.09
N ASP A 38 8.36 7.19 -1.19
CA ASP A 38 9.71 7.01 -0.64
C ASP A 38 9.82 5.71 0.18
N ALA A 39 8.85 5.43 1.06
CA ALA A 39 8.81 4.18 1.83
C ALA A 39 8.72 2.94 0.92
N ARG A 40 7.89 3.02 -0.15
CA ARG A 40 7.78 2.01 -1.21
C ARG A 40 9.11 1.80 -1.91
N GLU A 41 9.72 2.87 -2.39
CA GLU A 41 10.98 2.82 -3.11
C GLU A 41 12.03 2.11 -2.26
N ARG A 42 12.19 2.49 -0.98
CA ARG A 42 13.14 1.85 -0.06
C ARG A 42 12.91 0.36 0.11
N MET A 43 11.65 -0.07 0.23
CA MET A 43 11.31 -1.48 0.44
C MET A 43 11.47 -2.30 -0.85
N CYS A 44 10.90 -1.81 -1.94
CA CYS A 44 10.77 -2.55 -3.19
C CYS A 44 11.98 -2.39 -4.11
N SER A 45 12.91 -1.45 -3.89
CA SER A 45 14.22 -1.41 -4.59
C SER A 45 15.31 -2.22 -3.88
N ASN A 46 15.03 -2.77 -2.70
CA ASN A 46 16.00 -3.40 -1.79
C ASN A 46 17.08 -2.44 -1.25
N SER A 47 16.88 -1.13 -1.32
CA SER A 47 17.80 -0.15 -0.72
C SER A 47 17.65 -0.04 0.80
N GLY A 48 16.45 -0.30 1.33
CA GLY A 48 16.16 -0.32 2.77
C GLY A 48 15.83 -1.71 3.33
N CYS A 49 15.75 -2.74 2.48
CA CYS A 49 15.44 -4.11 2.89
C CYS A 49 16.27 -5.13 2.12
N THR A 50 16.64 -6.22 2.79
CA THR A 50 17.13 -7.42 2.12
C THR A 50 16.05 -7.99 1.19
N TYR A 51 16.49 -8.58 0.07
CA TYR A 51 15.59 -9.16 -0.93
C TYR A 51 14.65 -10.21 -0.32
N GLN A 52 13.33 -9.97 -0.45
CA GLN A 52 12.24 -10.87 -0.03
C GLN A 52 12.20 -11.27 1.45
N GLU A 53 13.00 -10.64 2.31
CA GLU A 53 12.93 -10.87 3.75
C GLU A 53 11.84 -10.02 4.41
N ALA A 54 11.35 -10.49 5.55
CA ALA A 54 10.50 -9.66 6.39
C ALA A 54 11.29 -8.43 6.83
N CYS A 55 10.74 -7.24 6.64
CA CYS A 55 11.43 -6.00 6.92
C CYS A 55 10.46 -4.86 7.16
N THR A 56 10.96 -3.78 7.73
CA THR A 56 10.24 -2.51 7.89
C THR A 56 11.11 -1.40 7.31
N THR A 57 10.53 -0.54 6.47
CA THR A 57 11.13 0.71 6.00
C THR A 57 10.28 1.88 6.43
N SER A 58 10.86 3.07 6.36
CA SER A 58 10.14 4.30 6.63
C SER A 58 10.47 5.35 5.58
N GLY A 59 9.49 6.19 5.28
CA GLY A 59 9.63 7.42 4.52
C GLY A 59 9.04 8.57 5.33
N SER A 60 9.49 9.80 5.07
CA SER A 60 8.90 10.98 5.70
C SER A 60 8.85 12.15 4.74
N PHE A 61 7.88 13.02 4.92
CA PHE A 61 7.77 14.25 4.15
C PHE A 61 7.31 15.40 5.05
N THR A 62 8.05 16.51 5.00
CA THR A 62 7.79 17.70 5.82
C THR A 62 7.23 18.81 4.96
N VAL A 63 6.09 19.36 5.37
CA VAL A 63 5.54 20.60 4.84
C VAL A 63 5.76 21.69 5.86
N LYS A 64 6.52 22.73 5.47
CA LYS A 64 6.83 23.86 6.32
C LYS A 64 5.62 24.77 6.49
N GLY A 65 5.31 25.13 7.74
CA GLY A 65 4.23 26.03 8.09
C GLY A 65 4.72 27.38 8.61
N LEU A 66 3.82 28.35 8.79
CA LEU A 66 4.11 29.67 9.36
C LEU A 66 4.39 29.67 10.89
N GLY A 67 4.73 28.52 11.48
CA GLY A 67 5.04 28.42 12.90
C GLY A 67 5.24 27.00 13.44
N VAL A 68 4.72 25.98 12.75
CA VAL A 68 4.92 24.55 13.09
C VAL A 68 5.08 23.77 11.79
N ASP A 69 6.09 22.91 11.72
CA ASP A 69 6.30 22.02 10.58
C ASP A 69 5.42 20.79 10.74
N THR A 70 4.63 20.48 9.71
CA THR A 70 3.83 19.26 9.68
C THR A 70 4.62 18.18 8.97
N ILE A 71 4.84 17.05 9.63
CA ILE A 71 5.60 15.92 9.10
C ILE A 71 4.66 14.74 8.98
N LEU A 72 4.59 14.13 7.81
CA LEU A 72 4.02 12.80 7.66
C LEU A 72 5.14 11.77 7.71
N ASN A 73 5.03 10.82 8.63
CA ASN A 73 5.85 9.63 8.68
C ASN A 73 5.04 8.46 8.12
N VAL A 74 5.66 7.68 7.26
CA VAL A 74 5.08 6.46 6.69
C VAL A 74 5.98 5.31 7.02
N GLU A 75 5.42 4.30 7.66
CA GLU A 75 6.10 3.04 7.95
C GLU A 75 5.51 1.95 7.06
N MET A 76 6.36 1.25 6.31
CA MET A 76 5.97 0.15 5.44
C MET A 76 6.60 -1.14 5.96
N LYS A 77 5.79 -2.18 6.11
CA LYS A 77 6.20 -3.46 6.66
C LYS A 77 5.87 -4.58 5.70
N ARG A 78 6.84 -5.48 5.48
CA ARG A 78 6.69 -6.73 4.75
C ARG A 78 6.82 -7.89 5.72
N LYS A 79 5.86 -8.80 5.72
CA LYS A 79 5.89 -10.05 6.49
C LYS A 79 5.69 -11.22 5.54
N ASN A 80 6.38 -12.32 5.78
CA ASN A 80 6.14 -13.56 5.04
C ASN A 80 4.98 -14.32 5.70
N THR A 81 3.89 -14.51 4.97
CA THR A 81 2.68 -15.25 5.39
C THR A 81 2.54 -16.61 4.71
N GLY A 82 3.36 -16.90 3.68
CA GLY A 82 3.49 -18.20 3.03
C GLY A 82 4.84 -18.34 2.32
N GLY A 83 5.32 -19.57 2.12
CA GLY A 83 6.67 -19.88 1.62
C GLY A 83 6.96 -19.53 0.16
N LYS A 84 6.32 -18.49 -0.41
CA LYS A 84 6.48 -18.05 -1.80
C LYS A 84 7.20 -16.69 -1.86
N LYS A 85 7.83 -16.48 -3.02
CA LYS A 85 8.77 -15.39 -3.33
C LYS A 85 8.10 -14.41 -4.30
N GLY A 86 7.85 -13.17 -3.89
CA GLY A 86 7.20 -12.17 -4.75
C GLY A 86 7.84 -10.79 -4.67
N PHE A 87 8.71 -10.44 -5.64
CA PHE A 87 9.28 -9.09 -5.74
C PHE A 87 8.45 -8.15 -6.62
N LYS A 88 7.93 -8.66 -7.76
CA LYS A 88 6.99 -7.89 -8.59
C LYS A 88 5.77 -7.46 -7.78
N ASP A 89 5.32 -8.36 -6.91
CA ASP A 89 4.18 -8.14 -6.02
C ASP A 89 4.43 -7.04 -4.98
N CYS A 90 5.69 -6.75 -4.63
CA CYS A 90 6.01 -5.62 -3.76
C CYS A 90 5.57 -4.31 -4.41
N TRP A 91 5.98 -4.10 -5.66
CA TRP A 91 5.66 -2.88 -6.40
C TRP A 91 4.16 -2.75 -6.64
N ASP A 92 3.50 -3.82 -7.07
CA ASP A 92 2.06 -3.82 -7.35
C ASP A 92 1.24 -3.65 -6.05
N ALA A 93 1.50 -4.46 -5.01
CA ALA A 93 0.74 -4.42 -3.77
C ALA A 93 0.87 -3.09 -3.03
N THR A 94 2.09 -2.52 -2.97
CA THR A 94 2.29 -1.23 -2.33
C THR A 94 1.69 -0.08 -3.14
N GLU A 95 1.71 -0.16 -4.47
CA GLU A 95 1.03 0.81 -5.34
C GLU A 95 -0.49 0.76 -5.16
N ASP A 96 -1.06 -0.44 -5.08
CA ASP A 96 -2.48 -0.63 -4.82
C ASP A 96 -2.88 -0.08 -3.45
N ILE A 97 -2.11 -0.37 -2.39
CA ILE A 97 -2.36 0.24 -1.08
C ILE A 97 -2.34 1.76 -1.17
N ILE A 98 -1.33 2.36 -1.83
CA ILE A 98 -1.19 3.82 -1.92
C ILE A 98 -2.32 4.45 -2.74
N ASN A 99 -2.70 3.82 -3.87
CA ASN A 99 -3.74 4.33 -4.74
C ASN A 99 -5.14 4.17 -4.15
N GLN A 100 -5.40 3.09 -3.41
CA GLN A 100 -6.72 2.80 -2.86
C GLN A 100 -6.95 3.41 -1.47
N CYS A 101 -5.91 3.54 -0.64
CA CYS A 101 -6.06 4.03 0.74
C CYS A 101 -5.77 5.54 0.86
N PRO A 102 -4.51 6.05 0.84
CA PRO A 102 -4.25 7.47 1.02
C PRO A 102 -4.64 8.30 -0.20
N LYS A 103 -4.51 7.80 -1.44
CA LYS A 103 -5.00 8.54 -2.62
C LYS A 103 -6.47 8.29 -2.94
N GLY A 104 -7.04 7.20 -2.44
CA GLY A 104 -8.42 6.80 -2.73
C GLY A 104 -9.47 7.70 -2.08
N GLY A 105 -10.75 7.36 -2.26
CA GLY A 105 -11.86 8.17 -1.76
C GLY A 105 -11.92 8.27 -0.23
N SER A 106 -11.46 7.24 0.49
CA SER A 106 -11.44 7.22 1.96
C SER A 106 -10.28 7.98 2.57
N LYS A 107 -9.22 8.27 1.80
CA LYS A 107 -8.01 9.00 2.23
C LYS A 107 -7.39 8.46 3.52
N GLN A 108 -7.55 7.15 3.76
CA GLN A 108 -7.05 6.48 4.95
C GLN A 108 -5.53 6.40 4.93
N LEU A 109 -4.91 6.71 6.07
CA LEU A 109 -3.46 6.78 6.18
C LEU A 109 -2.78 5.41 6.21
N SER A 110 -3.54 4.36 6.46
CA SER A 110 -2.99 3.02 6.58
C SER A 110 -3.74 2.05 5.68
N GLY A 111 -3.03 1.01 5.27
CA GLY A 111 -3.64 -0.08 4.55
C GLY A 111 -2.76 -1.32 4.52
N SER A 112 -3.35 -2.44 4.11
CA SER A 112 -2.61 -3.68 3.92
C SER A 112 -3.08 -4.45 2.72
N TRP A 113 -2.17 -5.28 2.20
CA TRP A 113 -2.40 -6.14 1.06
C TRP A 113 -1.59 -7.41 1.20
N GLU A 114 -2.23 -8.55 1.00
CA GLU A 114 -1.55 -9.83 0.90
C GLU A 114 -1.41 -10.24 -0.56
N ALA A 115 -0.17 -10.51 -0.98
CA ALA A 115 0.14 -11.01 -2.32
C ALA A 115 1.19 -12.13 -2.22
N ASN A 116 0.88 -13.28 -2.84
CA ASN A 116 1.82 -14.39 -3.01
C ASN A 116 2.58 -14.82 -1.74
N GLY A 117 1.89 -14.87 -0.60
CA GLY A 117 2.48 -15.27 0.69
C GLY A 117 3.31 -14.18 1.36
N GLN A 118 3.14 -12.92 0.95
CA GLN A 118 3.69 -11.77 1.64
C GLN A 118 2.57 -10.77 1.98
N LEU A 119 2.54 -10.36 3.24
CA LEU A 119 1.68 -9.29 3.72
C LEU A 119 2.48 -7.98 3.73
N TYR A 120 1.98 -7.03 2.95
CA TYR A 120 2.44 -5.65 2.94
C TYR A 120 1.48 -4.83 3.78
N GLN A 121 2.03 -4.05 4.70
CA GLN A 121 1.28 -3.15 5.56
C GLN A 121 1.91 -1.78 5.53
N VAL A 122 1.10 -0.75 5.40
CA VAL A 122 1.51 0.65 5.40
C VAL A 122 0.79 1.35 6.54
N ASN A 123 1.52 2.13 7.33
CA ASN A 123 0.99 2.96 8.40
C ASN A 123 1.50 4.39 8.27
N GLY A 124 0.61 5.34 8.00
CA GLY A 124 0.90 6.77 8.00
C GLY A 124 0.48 7.44 9.30
N TYR A 125 1.33 8.30 9.85
CA TYR A 125 0.99 9.12 11.01
C TYR A 125 1.67 10.49 10.96
N PHE A 126 0.96 11.52 11.43
CA PHE A 126 1.47 12.88 11.50
C PHE A 126 2.23 13.13 12.79
N SER A 127 3.34 13.85 12.70
CA SER A 127 4.04 14.47 13.81
C SER A 127 4.26 15.96 13.54
N PHE A 128 4.51 16.72 14.59
CA PHE A 128 4.65 18.18 14.53
C PHE A 128 5.94 18.58 15.22
N ASN A 129 6.73 19.44 14.57
CA ASN A 129 7.97 20.01 15.11
C ASN A 129 7.91 21.54 15.13
#